data_AF-A0A927QJ03-F1
#
_entry.id   AF-A0A927QJ03-F1
#
_cell.length_a   1.000
_cell.length_b   1.000
_cell.length_c   1.000
_cell.angle_alpha   90.00
_cell.angle_beta   90.00
_cell.angle_gamma   90.00
#
_symmetry.space_group_name_H-M   'P 1'
#
loop_
_entity.id
_entity.type
_entity.pdbx_description
1 polymer ?
#
loop_
_entity_poly.entity_id
_entity_poly.type
_entity_poly.pdbx_seq_one_letter_code
_entity_poly.pdbx_strand_id
1 'polypeptide(L)'
;MSLSLHTTGPWFDGRAERAMEQACDDALDDIGAYAEERVLMGTSAHFKTRTPYYETRITTDRVSSEEALVHDQGVIYGPWLEGVGSRNAPVTRFKGYGHWRAAKQAVAVRGPQITDAAVRRRLPEMGG
;
A
#
# COMPACT_ATOMS: atom_id res chain seq x y z
N MET A 1 -52.13 -4.35 20.43
CA MET A 1 -51.86 -5.28 19.32
C MET A 1 -50.37 -5.19 19.05
N SER A 2 -49.58 -6.23 19.36
CA SER A 2 -48.12 -6.20 19.17
C SER A 2 -47.73 -7.03 17.96
N LEU A 3 -46.92 -6.45 17.07
CA LEU A 3 -46.31 -7.15 15.95
C LEU A 3 -44.88 -7.53 16.37
N SER A 4 -44.54 -8.83 16.34
CA SER A 4 -43.17 -9.31 16.53
C SER A 4 -42.58 -9.68 15.17
N LEU A 5 -41.52 -8.97 14.77
CA LEU A 5 -40.73 -9.25 13.57
C LEU A 5 -39.47 -10.01 13.98
N HIS A 6 -39.23 -11.17 13.37
CA HIS A 6 -37.98 -11.92 13.49
C HIS A 6 -37.18 -11.74 12.21
N THR A 7 -36.04 -11.06 12.29
CA THR A 7 -35.12 -10.87 11.18
C THR A 7 -33.88 -11.73 11.36
N THR A 8 -33.49 -12.46 10.33
CA THR A 8 -32.28 -13.29 10.31
C THR A 8 -31.51 -13.01 9.02
N GLY A 9 -30.18 -13.05 9.09
CA GLY A 9 -29.30 -12.86 7.92
C GLY A 9 -28.17 -11.88 8.21
N PRO A 10 -27.17 -11.78 7.30
CA PRO A 10 -25.93 -11.04 7.54
C PRO A 10 -26.11 -9.57 7.97
N TRP A 11 -27.14 -8.91 7.42
CA TRP A 11 -27.53 -7.54 7.73
C TRP A 11 -28.15 -7.35 9.12
N PHE A 12 -28.64 -8.44 9.71
CA PHE A 12 -29.40 -8.41 10.98
C PHE A 12 -28.66 -9.14 12.13
N ASP A 13 -27.59 -9.87 11.83
CA ASP A 13 -26.76 -10.60 12.81
C ASP A 13 -25.32 -10.05 12.93
N GLY A 14 -25.06 -8.90 12.28
CA GLY A 14 -23.78 -8.19 12.31
C GLY A 14 -22.66 -8.83 11.49
N ARG A 15 -22.92 -9.93 10.75
CA ARG A 15 -21.90 -10.50 9.85
C ARG A 15 -21.55 -9.56 8.71
N ALA A 16 -22.53 -8.85 8.14
CA ALA A 16 -22.27 -7.92 7.04
C ALA A 16 -21.37 -6.75 7.45
N GLU A 17 -21.58 -6.20 8.66
CA GLU A 17 -20.74 -5.14 9.22
C GLU A 17 -19.31 -5.62 9.43
N ARG A 18 -19.13 -6.76 10.12
CA ARG A 18 -17.80 -7.36 10.32
C ARG A 18 -17.09 -7.70 9.02
N ALA A 19 -17.83 -8.21 8.02
CA ALA A 19 -17.28 -8.52 6.71
C ALA A 19 -16.83 -7.26 5.96
N MET A 20 -17.52 -6.13 6.15
CA MET A 20 -17.14 -4.84 5.58
C MET A 20 -15.86 -4.30 6.21
N GLU A 21 -15.75 -4.34 7.54
CA GLU A 21 -14.52 -3.96 8.26
C GLU A 21 -13.34 -4.81 7.80
N GLN A 22 -13.53 -6.12 7.72
CA GLN A 22 -12.50 -7.04 7.22
C GLN A 22 -12.14 -6.78 5.75
N ALA A 23 -13.09 -6.38 4.90
CA ALA A 23 -12.80 -6.00 3.52
C ALA A 23 -11.94 -4.74 3.44
N CYS A 24 -12.16 -3.76 4.32
CA CYS A 24 -11.32 -2.57 4.44
C CYS A 24 -9.90 -2.94 4.92
N ASP A 25 -9.79 -3.78 5.94
CA ASP A 25 -8.50 -4.25 6.45
C ASP A 25 -7.71 -5.00 5.38
N ASP A 26 -8.37 -5.96 4.72
CA ASP A 26 -7.84 -6.74 3.59
C ASP A 26 -7.36 -5.81 2.45
N ALA A 27 -8.16 -4.79 2.10
CA ALA A 27 -7.80 -3.85 1.04
C ALA A 27 -6.58 -3.01 1.42
N LEU A 28 -6.49 -2.56 2.67
CA LEU A 28 -5.38 -1.75 3.15
C LEU A 28 -4.08 -2.56 3.19
N ASP A 29 -4.14 -3.82 3.64
CA ASP A 29 -2.99 -4.73 3.62
C ASP A 29 -2.52 -5.03 2.19
N ASP A 30 -3.46 -5.34 1.27
CA ASP A 30 -3.13 -5.63 -0.12
C ASP A 30 -2.53 -4.40 -0.84
N ILE A 31 -3.06 -3.20 -0.58
CA ILE A 31 -2.52 -1.94 -1.11
C ILE A 31 -1.12 -1.67 -0.55
N GLY A 32 -0.93 -1.88 0.76
CA GLY A 32 0.36 -1.73 1.44
C GLY A 32 1.41 -2.66 0.84
N ALA A 33 1.09 -3.95 0.71
CA ALA A 33 1.97 -4.95 0.10
C ALA A 33 2.33 -4.59 -1.35
N TYR A 34 1.37 -4.13 -2.14
CA TYR A 34 1.63 -3.66 -3.49
C TYR A 34 2.53 -2.43 -3.51
N ALA A 35 2.28 -1.44 -2.64
CA ALA A 35 3.11 -0.25 -2.54
C ALA A 35 4.57 -0.59 -2.18
N GLU A 36 4.78 -1.46 -1.20
CA GLU A 36 6.09 -1.99 -0.80
C GLU A 36 6.81 -2.68 -1.96
N GLU A 37 6.12 -3.58 -2.68
CA GLU A 37 6.66 -4.23 -3.88
C GLU A 37 7.11 -3.19 -4.91
N ARG A 38 6.30 -2.16 -5.17
CA ARG A 38 6.64 -1.12 -6.15
C ARG A 38 7.88 -0.32 -5.76
N VAL A 39 8.06 -0.03 -4.48
CA VAL A 39 9.24 0.66 -3.97
C VAL A 39 10.47 -0.25 -4.08
N LEU A 40 10.36 -1.52 -3.69
CA LEU A 40 11.44 -2.50 -3.80
C LEU A 40 11.88 -2.71 -5.26
N MET A 41 10.93 -2.84 -6.19
CA MET A 41 11.22 -2.92 -7.63
C MET A 41 11.95 -1.67 -8.12
N GLY A 42 11.50 -0.48 -7.68
CA GLY A 42 12.15 0.79 -8.02
C GLY A 42 13.58 0.86 -7.49
N THR A 43 13.80 0.45 -6.23
CA THR A 43 15.11 0.36 -5.59
C THR A 43 16.04 -0.54 -6.39
N SER A 44 15.58 -1.76 -6.71
CA SER A 44 16.31 -2.74 -7.50
C SER A 44 16.64 -2.28 -8.93
N ALA A 45 15.84 -1.39 -9.52
CA ALA A 45 16.04 -0.86 -10.87
C ALA A 45 16.96 0.36 -10.91
N HIS A 46 16.94 1.20 -9.88
CA HIS A 46 17.66 2.48 -9.86
C HIS A 46 19.02 2.41 -9.14
N PHE A 47 19.20 1.46 -8.21
CA PHE A 47 20.41 1.44 -7.38
C PHE A 47 21.54 0.71 -8.10
N LYS A 48 22.62 1.45 -8.39
CA LYS A 48 23.79 0.94 -9.12
C LYS A 48 24.47 -0.24 -8.42
N THR A 49 24.53 -0.21 -7.09
CA THR A 49 25.08 -1.29 -6.28
C THR A 49 24.00 -1.78 -5.35
N ARG A 50 23.58 -3.04 -5.53
CA ARG A 50 22.62 -3.70 -4.67
C ARG A 50 23.31 -4.07 -3.37
N THR A 51 23.11 -3.22 -2.36
CA THR A 51 23.42 -3.58 -0.98
C THR A 51 22.10 -3.90 -0.29
N PRO A 52 22.02 -4.97 0.52
CA PRO A 52 20.80 -5.31 1.25
C PRO A 52 20.30 -4.18 2.16
N TYR A 53 21.17 -3.23 2.52
CA TYR A 53 20.87 -2.16 3.45
C TYR A 53 19.60 -1.37 3.09
N TYR A 54 19.40 -1.00 1.82
CA TYR A 54 18.26 -0.15 1.48
C TYR A 54 16.96 -0.94 1.35
N GLU A 55 17.02 -2.14 0.78
CA GLU A 55 15.85 -3.00 0.60
C GLU A 55 15.30 -3.47 1.95
N THR A 56 16.18 -3.81 2.90
CA THR A 56 15.79 -4.26 4.26
C THR A 56 15.22 -3.15 5.14
N ARG A 57 15.29 -1.90 4.70
CA ARG A 57 14.74 -0.75 5.43
C ARG A 57 13.36 -0.34 4.96
N ILE A 58 12.94 -0.82 3.79
CA ILE A 58 11.59 -0.60 3.28
C ILE A 58 10.67 -1.47 4.12
N THR A 59 9.76 -0.83 4.83
CA THR A 59 8.77 -1.49 5.69
C THR A 59 7.42 -0.81 5.54
N THR A 60 6.36 -1.56 5.86
CA THR A 60 4.98 -1.08 5.88
C THR A 60 4.46 -1.10 7.31
N ASP A 61 4.09 0.07 7.82
CA ASP A 61 3.49 0.23 9.14
C ASP A 61 2.01 0.57 9.02
N ARG A 62 1.15 -0.11 9.79
CA ARG A 62 -0.27 0.27 9.90
C ARG A 62 -0.39 1.41 10.90
N VAL A 63 -0.74 2.60 10.40
CA VAL A 63 -0.84 3.84 11.18
C VAL A 63 -2.22 3.97 11.81
N SER A 64 -3.25 3.53 11.09
CA SER A 64 -4.64 3.51 11.56
C SER A 64 -5.43 2.39 10.86
N SER A 65 -6.74 2.32 11.10
CA SER A 65 -7.65 1.44 10.35
C SER A 65 -7.79 1.81 8.87
N GLU A 66 -7.39 3.04 8.49
CA GLU A 66 -7.58 3.57 7.13
C GLU A 66 -6.25 3.92 6.45
N GLU A 67 -5.13 3.86 7.18
CA GLU A 67 -3.84 4.33 6.70
C GLU A 67 -2.73 3.31 6.99
N ALA A 68 -2.00 2.96 5.94
CA ALA A 68 -0.76 2.22 5.98
C ALA A 68 0.35 3.08 5.37
N LEU A 69 1.49 3.14 6.05
CA LEU A 69 2.65 3.92 5.66
C LEU A 69 3.77 2.99 5.21
N VAL A 70 4.10 3.06 3.92
CA VAL A 70 5.31 2.44 3.39
C VAL A 70 6.44 3.45 3.44
N HIS A 71 7.55 3.10 4.11
CA HIS A 71 8.69 4.00 4.31
C HIS A 71 10.02 3.26 4.38
N ASP A 72 11.14 3.98 4.36
CA ASP A 72 12.50 3.43 4.49
C ASP A 72 13.16 3.67 5.85
N GLN A 73 12.39 3.91 6.91
CA GLN A 73 12.90 4.17 8.27
C GLN A 73 13.80 5.43 8.33
N GLY A 74 13.58 6.41 7.46
CA GLY A 74 14.31 7.68 7.47
C GLY A 74 15.70 7.57 6.84
N VAL A 75 15.86 6.67 5.86
CA VAL A 75 17.14 6.52 5.17
C VAL A 75 17.44 7.78 4.36
N ILE A 76 18.61 8.37 4.62
CA ILE A 76 19.10 9.50 3.84
C ILE A 76 19.85 8.97 2.63
N TYR A 77 19.30 9.19 1.44
CA TYR A 77 19.98 8.82 0.21
C TYR A 77 21.18 9.74 -0.05
N GLY A 78 22.38 9.16 -0.07
CA GLY A 78 23.60 9.84 -0.51
C GLY A 78 23.50 10.28 -2.00
N PRO A 79 24.24 11.32 -2.42
CA PRO A 79 24.13 11.92 -3.77
C PRO A 79 24.35 10.97 -4.96
N TRP A 80 24.86 9.76 -4.74
CA TRP A 80 25.15 8.77 -5.78
C TRP A 80 24.02 7.77 -6.04
N LEU A 81 23.00 7.65 -5.17
CA LEU A 81 22.01 6.56 -5.22
C LEU A 81 21.02 6.65 -6.37
N GLU A 82 20.93 7.81 -7.01
CA GLU A 82 20.12 8.00 -8.23
C GLU A 82 20.94 8.31 -9.48
N GLY A 83 22.27 8.26 -9.38
CA GLY A 83 23.14 8.49 -10.54
C GLY A 83 23.18 9.94 -11.05
N VAL A 84 22.83 10.94 -10.22
CA VAL A 84 22.88 12.37 -10.62
C VAL A 84 23.79 13.18 -9.67
N GLY A 85 25.05 13.44 -10.07
CA GLY A 85 26.00 14.33 -9.35
C GLY A 85 27.20 14.79 -10.20
N SER A 86 27.67 16.06 -10.17
CA SER A 86 28.57 16.78 -11.13
C SER A 86 29.93 16.20 -11.60
N ARG A 87 30.32 14.97 -11.21
CA ARG A 87 31.10 14.07 -12.10
C ARG A 87 30.23 13.49 -13.26
N ASN A 88 28.93 13.77 -13.16
CA ASN A 88 27.76 13.72 -14.05
C ASN A 88 27.13 15.15 -14.07
N ALA A 89 27.93 16.19 -14.30
CA ALA A 89 27.48 17.59 -14.41
C ALA A 89 26.61 17.81 -15.67
N PRO A 90 25.73 18.83 -15.72
CA PRO A 90 25.64 19.97 -14.80
C PRO A 90 24.37 20.05 -13.91
N VAL A 91 23.49 19.05 -13.86
CA VAL A 91 22.14 19.23 -13.27
C VAL A 91 21.86 18.23 -12.17
N THR A 92 21.99 18.61 -10.90
CA THR A 92 21.55 17.72 -9.83
C THR A 92 21.00 18.55 -8.66
N ARG A 93 19.71 18.86 -8.82
CA ARG A 93 18.81 19.12 -7.71
C ARG A 93 18.16 17.78 -7.42
N PHE A 94 18.73 17.07 -6.44
CA PHE A 94 18.23 15.84 -5.81
C PHE A 94 16.86 15.37 -6.33
N LYS A 95 16.81 14.27 -7.10
CA LYS A 95 15.53 13.62 -7.46
C LYS A 95 15.24 12.38 -6.59
N GLY A 96 15.96 12.26 -5.44
CA GLY A 96 16.21 11.11 -4.53
C GLY A 96 15.06 10.16 -4.19
N TYR A 97 13.85 10.56 -4.53
CA TYR A 97 12.61 9.90 -4.20
C TYR A 97 11.74 9.67 -5.45
N GLY A 98 12.35 9.65 -6.65
CA GLY A 98 11.61 9.49 -7.90
C GLY A 98 10.84 8.17 -7.95
N HIS A 99 11.46 7.10 -7.46
CA HIS A 99 10.84 5.78 -7.38
C HIS A 99 9.69 5.74 -6.37
N TRP A 100 9.77 6.47 -5.25
CA TRP A 100 8.64 6.65 -4.32
C TRP A 100 7.46 7.35 -4.98
N ARG A 101 7.71 8.40 -5.77
CA ARG A 101 6.66 9.05 -6.57
C ARG A 101 6.04 8.07 -7.57
N ALA A 102 6.87 7.27 -8.26
CA ALA A 102 6.38 6.28 -9.20
C ALA A 102 5.56 5.16 -8.52
N ALA A 103 5.97 4.71 -7.33
CA ALA A 103 5.21 3.77 -6.51
C ALA A 103 3.86 4.37 -6.11
N LYS A 104 3.83 5.61 -5.62
CA LYS A 104 2.58 6.31 -5.30
C LYS A 104 1.65 6.42 -6.51
N GLN A 105 2.17 6.73 -7.69
CA GLN A 105 1.38 6.78 -8.93
C GLN A 105 0.85 5.40 -9.32
N ALA A 106 1.66 4.34 -9.19
CA ALA A 106 1.24 2.98 -9.46
C ALA A 106 0.11 2.54 -8.52
N VAL A 107 0.21 2.86 -7.22
CA VAL A 107 -0.85 2.61 -6.23
C VAL A 107 -2.11 3.39 -6.58
N ALA A 108 -2.01 4.66 -6.96
CA ALA A 108 -3.19 5.45 -7.35
C ALA A 108 -3.91 4.86 -8.57
N VAL A 109 -3.17 4.26 -9.50
CA VAL A 109 -3.75 3.64 -10.71
C VAL A 109 -4.33 2.26 -10.43
N ARG A 110 -3.65 1.43 -9.63
CA ARG A 110 -4.02 0.02 -9.40
C ARG A 110 -4.85 -0.22 -8.12
N GLY A 111 -4.84 0.75 -7.21
CA GLY A 111 -5.51 0.70 -5.91
C GLY A 111 -6.99 0.30 -6.02
N PRO A 112 -7.80 0.93 -6.89
CA PRO A 112 -9.20 0.56 -7.05
C PRO A 112 -9.41 -0.91 -7.41
N GLN A 113 -8.59 -1.48 -8.31
CA GLN A 113 -8.70 -2.90 -8.68
C GLN A 113 -8.30 -3.83 -7.53
N ILE A 114 -7.34 -3.41 -6.69
CA ILE A 114 -6.92 -4.16 -5.49
C ILE A 114 -8.05 -4.14 -4.44
N THR A 115 -8.63 -2.96 -4.19
CA THR A 115 -9.79 -2.82 -3.30
C THR A 115 -10.97 -3.64 -3.77
N ASP A 116 -11.31 -3.60 -5.06
CA ASP A 116 -12.38 -4.42 -5.63
C ASP A 116 -12.14 -5.91 -5.39
N ALA A 117 -10.90 -6.38 -5.53
CA ALA A 117 -10.55 -7.77 -5.26
C ALA A 117 -10.74 -8.12 -3.78
N ALA A 118 -10.32 -7.25 -2.86
CA ALA A 118 -10.50 -7.44 -1.42
C ALA A 118 -11.98 -7.49 -1.03
N VAL A 119 -12.79 -6.54 -1.51
CA VAL A 119 -14.24 -6.52 -1.28
C VAL A 119 -14.90 -7.78 -1.83
N ARG A 120 -14.55 -8.20 -3.05
CA ARG A 120 -15.11 -9.42 -3.66
C ARG A 120 -14.84 -10.68 -2.85
N ARG A 121 -13.72 -10.77 -2.14
CA ARG A 121 -13.46 -11.91 -1.24
C ARG A 121 -14.46 -12.00 -0.09
N ARG A 122 -15.01 -10.87 0.35
CA ARG A 122 -15.90 -10.76 1.51
C ARG A 122 -17.39 -10.62 1.16
N LEU A 123 -17.72 -10.34 -0.11
CA LEU A 123 -19.12 -10.22 -0.58
C LEU A 123 -20.07 -11.34 -0.10
N PRO A 124 -19.69 -12.63 -0.12
CA PRO A 124 -20.56 -13.71 0.37
C PRO A 124 -20.99 -13.56 1.83
N GLU A 125 -20.12 -13.00 2.66
CA GLU A 125 -20.38 -12.78 4.09
C GLU A 125 -21.24 -11.54 4.34
N MET A 126 -21.29 -10.61 3.38
CA MET A 126 -22.18 -9.45 3.38
C MET A 126 -23.62 -9.80 2.92
N GLY A 127 -23.84 -11.01 2.43
CA GLY A 127 -25.12 -11.45 1.87
C GLY A 127 -25.29 -11.17 0.39
N GLY A 128 -24.19 -10.98 -0.35
CA GLY A 128 -24.13 -10.88 -1.81
C GLY A 128 -23.61 -12.14 -2.49
#